data_AF-A0A377AIR4-F1
#
_entry.id   AF-A0A377AIR4-F1
#
_cell.length_a   1.000
_cell.length_b   1.000
_cell.length_c   1.000
_cell.angle_alpha   90.00
_cell.angle_beta   90.00
_cell.angle_gamma   90.00
#
_symmetry.space_group_name_H-M   'P 1'
#
loop_
_entity.id
_entity.type
_entity.pdbx_description
1 polymer ?
#
loop_
_entity_poly.entity_id
_entity_poly.type
_entity_poly.pdbx_seq_one_letter_code
_entity_poly.pdbx_strand_id
1 'polypeptide(L)'
;MTVLHSLGITLLLILALWVVQTAADAGEIFAAGLWLHIDGLGGLFLAILGVIGFLTGVYSIGYMRHEVAHGELSPVTLCDYYGFFHLFLFTMLLVVTSNNLIVMWATIEATP
;
A
#
# COMPACT_ATOMS: atom_id res chain seq x y z
N MET A 1 14.13 4.37 10.71
CA MET A 1 13.48 4.28 9.39
C MET A 1 13.07 2.87 9.03
N THR A 2 13.98 1.89 9.00
CA THR A 2 13.63 0.49 8.68
C THR A 2 12.56 -0.13 9.61
N VAL A 3 12.62 0.13 10.92
CA VAL A 3 11.59 -0.35 11.87
C VAL A 3 10.22 0.25 11.55
N LEU A 4 10.16 1.55 11.28
CA LEU A 4 8.92 2.24 10.91
C LEU A 4 8.35 1.67 9.61
N HIS A 5 9.20 1.46 8.60
CA HIS A 5 8.82 0.84 7.34
C HIS A 5 8.27 -0.58 7.56
N SER A 6 8.97 -1.42 8.33
CA SER A 6 8.51 -2.79 8.63
C SER A 6 7.19 -2.82 9.39
N LEU A 7 6.97 -1.91 10.34
CA LEU A 7 5.71 -1.78 11.04
C LEU A 7 4.60 -1.32 10.09
N GLY A 8 4.89 -0.35 9.23
CA GLY A 8 3.94 0.17 8.24
C GLY A 8 3.46 -0.90 7.26
N ILE A 9 4.37 -1.67 6.65
CA ILE A 9 3.99 -2.72 5.70
C ILE A 9 3.25 -3.88 6.38
N THR A 10 3.62 -4.22 7.63
CA THR A 10 2.95 -5.28 8.39
C THR A 10 1.54 -4.84 8.78
N LEU A 11 1.39 -3.61 9.26
CA LEU A 11 0.09 -3.04 9.60
C LEU A 11 -0.81 -2.96 8.35
N LEU A 12 -0.27 -2.51 7.21
CA LEU A 12 -1.02 -2.46 5.96
C LEU A 12 -1.52 -3.84 5.54
N LEU A 13 -0.68 -4.88 5.60
CA LEU A 13 -1.08 -6.24 5.29
C LEU A 13 -2.22 -6.72 6.19
N ILE A 14 -2.10 -6.51 7.51
CA ILE A 14 -3.13 -6.92 8.48
C ILE A 14 -4.45 -6.21 8.18
N LEU A 15 -4.41 -4.90 7.95
CA LEU A 15 -5.61 -4.12 7.65
C LEU A 15 -6.22 -4.51 6.31
N ALA A 16 -5.42 -4.72 5.27
CA ALA A 16 -5.89 -5.16 3.96
C ALA A 16 -6.63 -6.50 4.08
N LEU A 17 -6.03 -7.50 4.74
CA LEU A 17 -6.66 -8.80 4.93
C LEU A 17 -7.93 -8.72 5.80
N TRP A 18 -7.92 -7.85 6.82
CA TRP A 18 -9.10 -7.63 7.66
C TRP A 18 -10.26 -7.01 6.87
N VAL A 19 -10.00 -6.01 6.02
CA VAL A 19 -11.02 -5.41 5.14
C VAL A 19 -11.53 -6.43 4.12
N VAL A 20 -10.65 -7.22 3.53
CA VAL A 20 -11.02 -8.28 2.57
C VAL A 20 -11.94 -9.31 3.24
N GLN A 21 -11.61 -9.78 4.44
CA GLN A 21 -12.45 -10.69 5.19
C GLN A 21 -13.82 -10.06 5.51
N THR A 22 -13.82 -8.81 5.96
CA THR A 22 -15.07 -8.08 6.26
C THR A 22 -15.94 -7.94 5.02
N ALA A 23 -15.34 -7.68 3.85
CA ALA A 23 -16.06 -7.58 2.58
C ALA A 23 -16.60 -8.94 2.13
N ALA A 24 -15.84 -10.02 2.34
CA ALA A 24 -16.30 -11.37 2.04
C ALA A 24 -17.52 -11.78 2.89
N ASP A 25 -17.58 -11.36 4.14
CA ASP A 25 -18.69 -11.65 5.05
C ASP A 25 -19.92 -10.75 4.78
N ALA A 26 -19.70 -9.48 4.46
CA ALA A 26 -20.77 -8.49 4.22
C ALA A 26 -21.27 -8.43 2.76
N GLY A 27 -20.53 -9.02 1.82
CA GLY A 27 -20.74 -8.90 0.37
C GLY A 27 -20.09 -7.64 -0.20
N GLU A 28 -20.44 -6.47 0.33
CA GLU A 28 -19.89 -5.18 -0.08
C GLU A 28 -19.71 -4.25 1.13
N ILE A 29 -18.70 -3.39 1.09
CA ILE A 29 -18.46 -2.36 2.10
C ILE A 29 -18.62 -0.98 1.46
N PHE A 30 -19.32 -0.09 2.15
CA PHE A 30 -19.36 1.34 1.83
C PHE A 30 -18.90 2.16 3.04
N ALA A 31 -18.07 3.17 2.78
CA ALA A 31 -17.58 4.07 3.82
C ALA A 31 -17.49 5.51 3.29
N ALA A 32 -17.21 6.45 4.22
CA ALA A 32 -17.05 7.88 3.92
C ALA A 32 -18.20 8.48 3.08
N GLY A 33 -19.45 8.15 3.41
CA GLY A 33 -20.62 8.66 2.69
C GLY A 33 -20.70 8.21 1.24
N LEU A 34 -20.43 6.93 0.96
CA LEU A 34 -20.39 6.30 -0.37
C LEU A 34 -19.18 6.69 -1.24
N TRP A 35 -18.19 7.38 -0.69
CA TRP A 35 -16.96 7.72 -1.43
C TRP A 35 -15.99 6.56 -1.52
N LEU A 36 -16.01 5.67 -0.51
CA LEU A 36 -15.21 4.47 -0.49
C LEU A 36 -16.12 3.25 -0.64
N HIS A 37 -15.72 2.34 -1.50
CA HIS A 37 -16.43 1.11 -1.80
C HIS A 37 -15.44 -0.04 -2.00
N ILE A 38 -15.77 -1.20 -1.43
CA ILE A 38 -15.06 -2.46 -1.69
C ILE A 38 -16.11 -3.52 -1.98
N ASP A 39 -16.07 -4.05 -3.20
CA ASP A 39 -16.79 -5.25 -3.63
C ASP A 39 -15.82 -6.45 -3.71
N GLY A 40 -16.28 -7.58 -4.26
CA GLY A 40 -15.43 -8.77 -4.41
C GLY A 40 -14.19 -8.55 -5.28
N LEU A 41 -14.27 -7.69 -6.31
CA LEU A 41 -13.14 -7.39 -7.19
C LEU A 41 -12.15 -6.43 -6.51
N GLY A 42 -12.63 -5.37 -5.88
CA GLY A 42 -11.84 -4.47 -5.06
C GLY A 42 -11.16 -5.21 -3.91
N GLY A 43 -11.84 -6.17 -3.28
CA GLY A 43 -11.27 -7.06 -2.27
C GLY A 43 -10.12 -7.91 -2.82
N LEU A 44 -10.24 -8.48 -4.01
CA LEU A 44 -9.16 -9.22 -4.66
C LEU A 44 -7.92 -8.33 -4.90
N PHE A 45 -8.11 -7.13 -5.44
CA PHE A 45 -7.01 -6.19 -5.67
C PHE A 45 -6.38 -5.72 -4.35
N LEU A 46 -7.19 -5.49 -3.32
CA LEU A 46 -6.70 -5.10 -2.00
C LEU A 46 -5.85 -6.21 -1.36
N ALA A 47 -6.25 -7.47 -1.50
CA ALA A 47 -5.48 -8.62 -1.04
C ALA A 47 -4.12 -8.70 -1.76
N ILE A 48 -4.11 -8.56 -3.09
CA ILE A 48 -2.88 -8.56 -3.89
C ILE A 48 -1.97 -7.40 -3.48
N LEU A 49 -2.52 -6.19 -3.35
CA LEU A 49 -1.78 -5.00 -2.92
C LEU A 49 -1.14 -5.22 -1.55
N GLY A 50 -1.89 -5.75 -0.58
CA GLY A 50 -1.38 -6.05 0.76
C GLY A 50 -0.24 -7.06 0.76
N VAL A 51 -0.43 -8.20 0.07
CA VAL A 51 0.57 -9.29 0.02
C VAL A 51 1.81 -8.88 -0.75
N ILE A 52 1.65 -8.35 -1.96
CA ILE A 52 2.79 -7.95 -2.80
C ILE A 52 3.49 -6.74 -2.19
N GLY A 53 2.75 -5.76 -1.68
CA GLY A 53 3.32 -4.61 -0.95
C GLY A 53 4.13 -5.03 0.27
N PHE A 54 3.67 -6.03 1.03
CA PHE A 54 4.44 -6.58 2.14
C PHE A 54 5.72 -7.29 1.68
N LEU A 55 5.62 -8.20 0.71
CA LEU A 55 6.78 -8.97 0.24
C LEU A 55 7.86 -8.08 -0.37
N THR A 56 7.45 -7.13 -1.21
CA THR A 56 8.35 -6.14 -1.81
C THR A 56 8.96 -5.22 -0.76
N GLY A 57 8.18 -4.79 0.23
CA GLY A 57 8.68 -4.01 1.37
C GLY A 57 9.74 -4.76 2.17
N VAL A 58 9.48 -6.01 2.54
CA VAL A 58 10.45 -6.86 3.26
C VAL A 58 11.72 -7.07 2.44
N TYR A 59 11.59 -7.36 1.15
CA TYR A 59 12.73 -7.52 0.25
C TYR A 59 13.56 -6.23 0.15
N SER A 60 12.90 -5.07 0.05
CA SER A 60 13.56 -3.76 -0.09
C SER A 60 14.48 -3.44 1.07
N ILE A 61 14.17 -3.90 2.29
CA ILE A 61 15.00 -3.67 3.48
C ILE A 61 16.38 -4.29 3.30
N GLY A 62 16.45 -5.54 2.82
CA GLY A 62 17.71 -6.24 2.61
C GLY A 62 18.52 -5.60 1.48
N TYR A 63 17.84 -5.37 0.35
CA TYR A 63 18.46 -4.79 -0.84
C TYR A 63 19.02 -3.39 -0.57
N MET A 64 18.21 -2.47 -0.04
CA MET A 64 18.65 -1.10 0.20
C MET A 64 19.74 -0.99 1.28
N ARG A 65 19.73 -1.86 2.30
CA ARG A 65 20.83 -1.90 3.28
C ARG A 65 22.15 -2.35 2.64
N HIS A 66 22.09 -3.25 1.66
CA HIS A 66 23.25 -3.69 0.91
C HIS A 66 23.84 -2.54 0.07
N GLU A 67 23.00 -1.80 -0.65
CA GLU A 67 23.41 -0.65 -1.48
C GLU A 67 24.04 0.48 -0.63
N VAL A 68 23.45 0.80 0.53
CA VAL A 68 24.01 1.79 1.46
C VAL A 68 25.37 1.33 2.01
N ALA A 69 25.53 0.03 2.29
CA ALA A 69 26.79 -0.52 2.77
C ALA A 69 27.91 -0.49 1.70
N HIS A 70 27.55 -0.58 0.42
CA HIS A 70 28.50 -0.44 -0.70
C HIS A 70 28.77 1.01 -1.09
N GLY A 71 28.12 1.97 -0.44
CA GLY A 71 28.33 3.41 -0.66
C GLY A 71 27.64 3.95 -1.93
N GLU A 72 26.81 3.14 -2.59
CA GLU A 72 26.07 3.55 -3.79
C GLU A 72 24.87 4.45 -3.44
N LEU A 73 24.36 4.34 -2.21
CA LEU A 73 23.23 5.14 -1.71
C LEU A 73 23.52 5.82 -0.38
N SER A 74 23.03 7.05 -0.23
CA SER A 74 23.10 7.78 1.04
C SER A 74 21.96 7.34 2.00
N PRO A 75 22.13 7.46 3.32
CA PRO A 75 21.06 7.20 4.28
C PRO A 75 19.83 8.13 4.14
N VAL A 76 20.00 9.31 3.54
CA VAL A 76 18.88 10.24 3.26
C VAL A 76 18.01 9.68 2.14
N THR A 77 18.63 9.22 1.05
CA THR A 77 17.94 8.57 -0.08
C THR A 77 17.16 7.33 0.35
N LEU A 78 17.65 6.60 1.35
CA LEU A 78 16.92 5.47 1.96
C LEU A 78 15.62 5.92 2.65
N CYS A 79 15.63 7.07 3.31
CA CYS A 79 14.45 7.63 3.94
C CYS A 79 13.42 8.05 2.90
N ASP A 80 13.87 8.73 1.84
CA ASP A 80 13.03 9.14 0.73
C ASP A 80 12.40 7.93 0.04
N TYR A 81 13.19 6.87 -0.20
CA TYR A 81 12.72 5.61 -0.77
C TYR A 81 11.55 5.02 0.04
N TYR A 82 11.71 4.87 1.36
CA TYR A 82 10.62 4.34 2.19
C TYR A 82 9.40 5.27 2.22
N GLY A 83 9.62 6.59 2.17
CA GLY A 83 8.54 7.57 2.06
C GLY A 83 7.72 7.39 0.78
N PHE A 84 8.39 7.36 -0.38
CA PHE A 84 7.74 7.15 -1.67
C PHE A 84 7.10 5.76 -1.78
N PHE A 85 7.71 4.74 -1.20
CA PHE A 85 7.11 3.40 -1.16
C PHE A 85 5.76 3.40 -0.43
N HIS A 86 5.67 4.04 0.73
CA HIS A 86 4.40 4.15 1.47
C HIS A 86 3.40 5.07 0.76
N LEU A 87 3.86 6.13 0.10
CA LEU A 87 3.01 7.00 -0.71
C LEU A 87 2.42 6.25 -1.90
N PHE A 88 3.23 5.44 -2.59
CA PHE A 88 2.78 4.57 -3.68
C PHE A 88 1.72 3.58 -3.22
N LEU A 89 1.95 2.88 -2.09
CA LEU A 89 0.94 1.96 -1.55
C LEU A 89 -0.35 2.69 -1.15
N PHE A 90 -0.23 3.92 -0.64
CA PHE A 90 -1.37 4.75 -0.32
C PHE A 90 -2.18 5.17 -1.55
N THR A 91 -1.54 5.60 -2.64
CA THR A 91 -2.26 5.95 -3.87
C THR A 91 -2.96 4.73 -4.46
N MET A 92 -2.30 3.57 -4.50
CA MET A 92 -2.92 2.30 -4.95
C MET A 92 -4.10 1.88 -4.07
N LEU A 93 -4.02 2.08 -2.75
CA LEU A 93 -5.13 1.81 -1.84
C LEU A 93 -6.35 2.70 -2.17
N LEU A 94 -6.12 3.99 -2.44
CA LEU A 94 -7.18 4.91 -2.83
C LEU A 94 -7.81 4.54 -4.17
N VAL A 95 -7.00 4.12 -5.16
CA VAL A 95 -7.49 3.66 -6.46
C VAL A 95 -8.48 2.51 -6.28
N VAL A 96 -8.10 1.50 -5.49
CA VAL A 96 -8.90 0.27 -5.31
C VAL A 96 -10.14 0.49 -4.45
N THR A 97 -10.09 1.45 -3.52
CA THR A 97 -11.21 1.72 -2.59
C THR A 97 -12.13 2.84 -3.06
N SER A 98 -11.78 3.60 -4.10
CA SER A 98 -12.56 4.76 -4.53
C SER A 98 -13.81 4.37 -5.30
N ASN A 99 -14.95 4.91 -4.86
CA ASN A 99 -16.22 4.84 -5.59
C ASN A 99 -16.44 6.04 -6.53
N ASN A 100 -15.42 6.87 -6.74
CA ASN A 100 -15.49 8.05 -7.60
C ASN A 100 -14.40 7.99 -8.67
N LEU A 101 -14.82 8.02 -9.94
CA LEU A 101 -13.92 7.91 -11.09
C LEU A 101 -12.89 9.05 -11.16
N ILE A 102 -13.26 10.26 -10.73
CA ILE A 102 -12.34 11.42 -10.72
C ILE A 102 -11.23 11.20 -9.69
N VAL A 103 -11.59 10.73 -8.49
CA VAL A 103 -10.62 10.41 -7.43
C VAL A 103 -9.72 9.26 -7.86
N MET A 104 -10.31 8.21 -8.45
CA MET A 104 -9.56 7.06 -8.97
C MET A 104 -8.56 7.49 -10.05
N TRP A 105 -9.00 8.28 -11.04
CA TRP A 105 -8.14 8.80 -12.09
C TRP A 105 -7.01 9.68 -11.53
N ALA A 106 -7.35 10.64 -10.67
CA ALA A 106 -6.36 11.54 -10.08
C ALA A 106 -5.31 10.78 -9.23
N THR A 107 -5.71 9.72 -8.53
CA THR A 107 -4.80 8.90 -7.73
C THR A 107 -3.92 7.99 -8.58
N ILE A 108 -4.43 7.49 -9.73
CA ILE A 108 -3.60 6.80 -10.73
C ILE A 108 -2.53 7.76 -11.26
N GLU A 109 -2.89 8.97 -11.66
CA GLU A 109 -1.93 9.95 -12.20
C GLU A 109 -0.93 10.45 -11.15
N ALA A 110 -1.36 10.56 -9.89
CA ALA A 110 -0.50 10.97 -8.78
C ALA A 110 0.43 9.85 -8.28
N THR A 111 0.38 8.66 -8.88
CA THR A 111 1.26 7.55 -8.47
C THR A 111 2.71 7.91 -8.82
N PRO A 112 3.59 8.02 -7.81
CA PRO A 112 4.96 8.50 -7.98
C PRO A 112 5.89 7.48 -8.65
#